data_AF-U1Q1F8-F1
#
_entry.id   AF-U1Q1F8-F1
#
_cell.length_a   1.000
_cell.length_b   1.000
_cell.length_c   1.000
_cell.angle_alpha   90.00
_cell.angle_beta   90.00
_cell.angle_gamma   90.00
#
_symmetry.space_group_name_H-M   'P 1'
#
loop_
_entity.id
_entity.type
_entity.pdbx_description
1 polymer ?
#
loop_
_entity_poly.entity_id
_entity_poly.type
_entity_poly.pdbx_seq_one_letter_code
_entity_poly.pdbx_strand_id
1 'polypeptide(L)'
;MNRQTWGITPKIDEVDQFLLETPRARDVFRECHPEVCFWAFTGEAIQFSKLGEPRRGYWERVNALRTVEPNVYDHLWEATSSGLDGGGDDDLIDAFATALTAVGPQSQLQTLPADPIVDSEGLPMEIVYRSLSATE
;
A
#
# COMPACT_ATOMS: atom_id res chain seq x y z
N MET A 1 -8.49 -21.56 -5.85
CA MET A 1 -8.13 -20.61 -4.77
C MET A 1 -6.95 -21.17 -4.00
N ASN A 2 -5.90 -20.39 -3.75
CA ASN A 2 -4.69 -20.89 -3.09
C ASN A 2 -4.78 -20.76 -1.56
N ARG A 3 -3.82 -21.35 -0.82
CA ARG A 3 -3.82 -21.37 0.66
C ARG A 3 -3.67 -19.98 1.29
N GLN A 4 -3.00 -19.04 0.61
CA GLN A 4 -2.86 -17.67 1.09
C GLN A 4 -4.18 -16.90 0.98
N THR A 5 -4.88 -17.00 -0.16
CA THR A 5 -6.18 -16.37 -0.37
C THR A 5 -7.19 -16.82 0.69
N TRP A 6 -7.24 -18.11 1.01
CA TRP A 6 -8.13 -18.63 2.05
C TRP A 6 -7.77 -18.13 3.46
N GLY A 7 -6.47 -17.95 3.74
CA GLY A 7 -6.00 -17.51 5.06
C GLY A 7 -6.30 -16.05 5.38
N ILE A 8 -6.47 -15.19 4.37
CA ILE A 8 -6.79 -13.77 4.56
C ILE A 8 -8.30 -13.49 4.54
N THR A 9 -9.12 -14.39 3.98
CA THR A 9 -10.58 -14.21 3.90
C THR A 9 -11.24 -13.82 5.22
N PRO A 10 -10.91 -14.44 6.38
CA PRO A 10 -11.52 -14.03 7.66
C PRO A 10 -11.19 -12.57 8.03
N LYS A 11 -9.97 -12.11 7.75
CA LYS A 11 -9.56 -10.72 8.05
C LYS A 11 -10.24 -9.72 7.12
N ILE A 12 -10.46 -10.10 5.87
CA ILE A 12 -11.20 -9.28 4.90
C ILE A 12 -12.65 -9.13 5.38
N ASP A 13 -13.28 -10.24 5.79
CA ASP A 13 -14.65 -10.24 6.33
C ASP A 13 -14.77 -9.39 7.61
N GLU A 14 -13.80 -9.48 8.53
CA GLU A 14 -13.76 -8.64 9.73
C GLU A 14 -13.72 -7.13 9.41
N VAL A 15 -12.91 -6.73 8.42
CA VAL A 15 -12.83 -5.33 7.99
C VAL A 15 -14.11 -4.92 7.27
N ASP A 16 -14.65 -5.77 6.39
CA ASP A 16 -15.90 -5.52 5.67
C ASP A 16 -17.06 -5.26 6.65
N GLN A 17 -17.29 -6.17 7.61
CA GLN A 17 -18.31 -6.00 8.63
C GLN A 17 -18.10 -4.73 9.45
N PHE A 18 -16.85 -4.42 9.84
CA PHE A 18 -16.56 -3.20 10.57
C PHE A 18 -16.92 -1.92 9.78
N LEU A 19 -16.65 -1.89 8.47
CA LEU A 19 -17.02 -0.76 7.60
C LEU A 19 -18.53 -0.64 7.39
N LEU A 20 -19.24 -1.77 7.35
CA LEU A 20 -20.70 -1.79 7.27
C LEU A 20 -21.34 -1.26 8.54
N GLU A 21 -20.87 -1.73 9.71
CA GLU A 21 -21.40 -1.36 11.02
C GLU A 21 -21.00 0.06 11.46
N THR A 22 -19.88 0.58 10.94
CA THR A 22 -19.32 1.88 11.35
C THR A 22 -19.22 2.85 10.17
N PRO A 23 -20.29 3.58 9.80
CA PRO A 23 -20.26 4.50 8.65
C PRO A 23 -19.13 5.54 8.68
N ARG A 24 -18.75 6.03 9.87
CA ARG A 24 -17.63 6.96 10.03
C ARG A 24 -16.26 6.36 9.69
N ALA A 25 -16.12 5.04 9.75
CA ALA A 25 -14.87 4.36 9.39
C ALA A 25 -14.61 4.45 7.88
N ARG A 26 -15.66 4.57 7.05
CA ARG A 26 -15.55 4.65 5.58
C ARG A 26 -14.79 5.90 5.10
N ASP A 27 -14.77 6.96 5.91
CA ASP A 27 -13.99 8.18 5.62
C ASP A 27 -12.51 8.08 6.05
N VAL A 28 -12.17 7.06 6.86
CA VAL A 28 -10.84 6.90 7.48
C VAL A 28 -10.08 5.74 6.84
N PHE A 29 -10.76 4.61 6.63
CA PHE A 29 -10.20 3.40 6.04
C PHE A 29 -10.47 3.40 4.54
N ARG A 30 -9.39 3.31 3.76
CA ARG A 30 -9.41 3.33 2.31
C ARG A 30 -8.48 2.21 1.83
N GLU A 31 -8.91 1.42 0.85
CA GLU A 31 -8.08 0.34 0.32
C GLU A 31 -6.88 0.89 -0.44
N CYS A 32 -5.71 0.32 -0.22
CA CYS A 32 -4.44 0.74 -0.81
C CYS A 32 -3.64 -0.50 -1.22
N HIS A 33 -2.89 -0.42 -2.33
CA HIS A 33 -2.12 -1.56 -2.85
C HIS A 33 -0.66 -1.16 -3.09
N PRO A 34 0.33 -1.87 -2.49
CA PRO A 34 1.75 -1.50 -2.57
C PRO A 34 2.28 -1.32 -4.00
N GLU A 35 1.94 -2.23 -4.91
CA GLU A 35 2.33 -2.15 -6.32
C GLU A 35 1.83 -0.87 -7.01
N VAL A 36 0.64 -0.39 -6.65
CA VAL A 36 0.09 0.89 -7.16
C VAL A 36 0.83 2.06 -6.52
N CYS A 37 1.15 1.99 -5.23
CA CYS A 37 1.98 3.01 -4.55
C CYS A 37 3.34 3.15 -5.23
N PHE A 38 4.05 2.04 -5.45
CA PHE A 38 5.35 2.06 -6.11
C PHE A 38 5.28 2.65 -7.52
N TRP A 39 4.28 2.23 -8.31
CA TRP A 39 4.04 2.82 -9.63
C TRP A 39 3.78 4.32 -9.55
N ALA A 40 3.00 4.78 -8.57
CA ALA A 40 2.68 6.19 -8.40
C ALA A 40 3.91 7.03 -7.99
N PHE A 41 4.86 6.45 -7.27
CA PHE A 41 6.10 7.10 -6.85
C PHE A 41 7.09 7.23 -8.00
N THR A 42 7.23 6.20 -8.84
CA THR A 42 8.25 6.17 -9.89
C THR A 42 7.73 6.57 -11.27
N GLY A 43 6.41 6.49 -11.48
CA GLY A 43 5.77 6.57 -12.81
C GLY A 43 5.85 5.28 -13.62
N GLU A 44 6.53 4.24 -13.11
CA GLU A 44 6.78 2.98 -13.83
C GLU A 44 6.38 1.78 -12.96
N ALA A 45 5.80 0.76 -13.59
CA ALA A 45 5.46 -0.47 -12.88
C ALA A 45 6.74 -1.18 -12.40
N ILE A 46 6.66 -1.81 -11.22
CA ILE A 46 7.74 -2.66 -10.70
C ILE A 46 7.98 -3.84 -11.65
N GLN A 47 9.24 -4.02 -12.07
CA GLN A 47 9.63 -5.00 -13.09
C GLN A 47 10.08 -6.33 -12.48
N PHE A 48 10.75 -6.30 -11.32
CA PHE A 48 11.34 -7.49 -10.73
C PHE A 48 10.40 -8.15 -9.71
N SER A 49 10.09 -9.42 -9.97
CA SER A 49 9.25 -10.23 -9.06
C SER A 49 9.99 -10.60 -7.78
N LYS A 50 9.26 -10.64 -6.65
CA LYS A 50 9.78 -11.05 -5.34
C LYS A 50 10.30 -12.50 -5.33
N LEU A 51 9.70 -13.39 -6.13
CA LEU A 51 10.07 -14.81 -6.19
C LEU A 51 11.19 -15.11 -7.20
N GLY A 52 11.15 -14.49 -8.37
CA GLY A 52 12.10 -14.78 -9.45
C GLY A 52 13.43 -14.06 -9.28
N GLU A 53 13.41 -12.82 -8.81
CA GLU A 53 14.60 -11.98 -8.68
C GLU A 53 14.62 -11.21 -7.33
N PRO A 54 14.61 -11.92 -6.18
CA PRO A 54 14.34 -11.35 -4.86
C PRO A 54 15.21 -10.13 -4.52
N ARG A 55 16.53 -10.22 -4.76
CA ARG A 55 17.45 -9.10 -4.47
C ARG A 55 17.19 -7.88 -5.35
N ARG A 56 16.86 -8.07 -6.64
CA ARG A 56 16.55 -6.94 -7.53
C ARG A 56 15.19 -6.35 -7.20
N GLY A 57 14.20 -7.19 -6.94
CA GLY A 57 12.85 -6.76 -6.52
C GLY A 57 12.84 -5.99 -5.21
N TYR A 58 13.70 -6.38 -4.26
CA TYR A 58 13.92 -5.64 -3.01
C TYR A 58 14.47 -4.23 -3.31
N TRP A 59 15.62 -4.14 -3.99
CA TRP A 59 16.28 -2.86 -4.23
C TRP A 59 15.48 -1.94 -5.17
N GLU A 60 14.72 -2.50 -6.11
CA GLU A 60 13.81 -1.74 -6.96
C GLU A 60 12.73 -1.03 -6.13
N ARG A 61 12.10 -1.74 -5.18
CA ARG A 61 11.09 -1.15 -4.29
C ARG A 61 11.71 -0.15 -3.30
N VAL A 62 12.88 -0.45 -2.75
CA VAL A 62 13.58 0.51 -1.88
C VAL A 62 13.97 1.78 -2.65
N ASN A 63 14.41 1.66 -3.89
CA ASN A 63 14.69 2.81 -4.74
C ASN A 63 13.42 3.61 -5.06
N ALA A 64 12.28 2.93 -5.27
CA ALA A 64 10.98 3.59 -5.43
C ALA A 64 10.60 4.38 -4.17
N LEU A 65 10.71 3.80 -2.97
CA LEU A 65 10.47 4.51 -1.71
C LEU A 65 11.37 5.76 -1.57
N ARG A 66 12.64 5.64 -1.98
CA ARG A 66 13.61 6.74 -1.90
C ARG A 66 13.26 7.96 -2.76
N THR A 67 12.43 7.79 -3.80
CA THR A 67 11.94 8.93 -4.59
C THR A 67 11.04 9.86 -3.78
N VAL A 68 10.40 9.33 -2.73
CA VAL A 68 9.50 10.05 -1.82
C VAL A 68 10.22 10.40 -0.51
N GLU A 69 10.96 9.45 0.07
CA GLU A 69 11.63 9.58 1.36
C GLU A 69 13.15 9.33 1.21
N PRO A 70 13.96 10.40 1.12
CA PRO A 70 15.41 10.29 0.93
C PRO A 70 16.14 9.48 2.01
N ASN A 71 15.62 9.45 3.24
CA ASN A 71 16.21 8.76 4.39
C ASN A 71 15.68 7.33 4.58
N VAL A 72 15.05 6.74 3.55
CA VAL A 72 14.46 5.40 3.64
C VAL A 72 15.41 4.33 4.21
N TYR A 73 16.71 4.40 3.91
CA TYR A 73 17.68 3.44 4.44
C TYR A 73 17.81 3.48 5.96
N ASP A 74 17.79 4.67 6.54
CA ASP A 74 17.88 4.85 7.99
C ASP A 74 16.62 4.32 8.66
N HIS A 75 15.44 4.60 8.09
CA HIS A 75 14.17 4.08 8.59
C HIS A 75 14.07 2.56 8.49
N LEU A 76 14.51 1.96 7.38
CA LEU A 76 14.55 0.50 7.24
C LEU A 76 15.55 -0.13 8.21
N TRP A 77 16.71 0.50 8.41
CA TRP A 77 17.70 0.05 9.37
C TRP A 77 17.15 0.09 10.80
N GLU A 78 16.50 1.20 11.19
CA GLU A 78 15.89 1.34 12.50
C GLU A 78 14.80 0.29 12.72
N ALA A 79 13.86 0.16 11.79
CA ALA A 79 12.75 -0.78 11.85
C ALA A 79 13.22 -2.25 11.97
N THR A 80 14.25 -2.63 11.23
CA THR A 80 14.82 -3.99 11.29
C THR A 80 15.68 -4.22 12.53
N SER A 81 16.42 -3.20 12.99
CA SER A 81 17.28 -3.28 14.18
C SER A 81 16.51 -3.23 15.50
N SER A 82 15.33 -2.60 15.52
CA SER A 82 14.47 -2.54 16.71
C SER A 82 13.74 -3.85 17.00
N GLY A 83 13.91 -4.88 16.14
CA GLY A 83 13.29 -6.19 16.33
C GLY A 83 11.76 -6.13 16.18
N LEU A 84 11.24 -5.35 15.23
CA LEU A 84 9.83 -5.42 14.87
C LEU A 84 9.47 -6.87 14.53
N ASP A 85 8.68 -7.49 15.40
CA ASP A 85 8.27 -8.87 15.27
C ASP A 85 7.04 -8.94 14.35
N GLY A 86 7.06 -9.80 13.34
CA GLY A 86 5.85 -10.16 12.59
C GLY A 86 5.79 -9.92 11.08
N GLY A 87 6.90 -9.61 10.39
CA GLY A 87 6.90 -9.49 8.92
C GLY A 87 8.26 -9.80 8.30
N GLY A 88 8.27 -10.33 7.07
CA GLY A 88 9.49 -10.40 6.28
C GLY A 88 9.90 -9.02 5.78
N ASP A 89 11.16 -8.87 5.32
CA ASP A 89 11.67 -7.61 4.75
C ASP A 89 10.75 -7.01 3.67
N ASP A 90 10.07 -7.87 2.90
CA ASP A 90 9.10 -7.48 1.88
C ASP A 90 7.83 -6.84 2.47
N ASP A 91 7.32 -7.34 3.60
CA ASP A 91 6.12 -6.80 4.27
C ASP A 91 6.42 -5.41 4.84
N LEU A 92 7.63 -5.19 5.35
CA LEU A 92 8.09 -3.89 5.84
C LEU A 92 8.11 -2.86 4.70
N ILE A 93 8.65 -3.23 3.54
CA ILE A 93 8.72 -2.35 2.37
C ILE A 93 7.33 -2.00 1.83
N ASP A 94 6.44 -2.98 1.74
CA ASP A 94 5.06 -2.77 1.30
C ASP A 94 4.30 -1.87 2.28
N ALA A 95 4.47 -2.08 3.59
CA ALA A 95 3.90 -1.24 4.64
C ALA A 95 4.45 0.20 4.62
N PHE A 96 5.73 0.38 4.29
CA PHE A 96 6.30 1.71 4.12
C PHE A 96 5.64 2.46 2.96
N ALA A 97 5.43 1.78 1.83
CA ALA A 97 4.81 2.39 0.65
C ALA A 97 3.37 2.86 0.93
N THR A 98 2.59 2.06 1.65
CA THR A 98 1.22 2.42 2.04
C THR A 98 1.22 3.54 3.09
N ALA A 99 2.16 3.53 4.03
CA ALA A 99 2.33 4.61 5.03
C ALA A 99 2.68 5.95 4.39
N LEU A 100 3.63 5.98 3.44
CA LEU A 100 3.99 7.19 2.69
C LEU A 100 2.84 7.71 1.82
N THR A 101 1.98 6.81 1.32
CA THR A 101 0.77 7.21 0.61
C THR A 101 -0.21 7.94 1.55
N ALA A 102 -0.36 7.41 2.78
CA ALA A 102 -1.31 7.88 3.78
C ALA A 102 -0.88 9.16 4.54
N VAL A 103 0.42 9.44 4.69
CA VAL A 103 0.93 10.55 5.53
C VAL A 103 0.58 11.95 4.99
N GLY A 104 0.28 12.08 3.70
CA GLY A 104 -0.04 13.37 3.07
C GLY A 104 -1.51 13.80 3.18
N PRO A 105 -1.85 15.00 2.69
CA PRO A 105 -3.24 15.50 2.69
C PRO A 105 -4.19 14.56 1.93
N GLN A 106 -5.35 14.25 2.51
CA GLN A 106 -6.37 13.40 1.86
C GLN A 106 -6.85 13.97 0.52
N SER A 107 -6.87 15.30 0.36
CA SER A 107 -7.29 15.97 -0.88
C SER A 107 -6.39 15.70 -2.08
N GLN A 108 -5.20 15.15 -1.86
CA GLN A 108 -4.24 14.79 -2.90
C GLN A 108 -4.23 13.28 -3.20
N LEU A 109 -5.08 12.50 -2.54
CA LEU A 109 -5.24 11.09 -2.89
C LEU A 109 -5.97 10.97 -4.22
N GLN A 110 -5.54 10.00 -5.01
CA GLN A 110 -6.16 9.59 -6.26
C GLN A 110 -6.67 8.16 -6.11
N THR A 111 -7.64 7.77 -6.95
CA THR A 111 -8.26 6.45 -6.91
C THR A 111 -8.09 5.72 -8.24
N LEU A 112 -8.01 4.39 -8.17
CA LEU A 112 -8.25 3.49 -9.29
C LEU A 112 -9.52 2.68 -9.01
N PRO A 113 -10.56 2.73 -9.87
CA PRO A 113 -10.71 3.66 -10.99
C PRO A 113 -10.86 5.12 -10.53
N ALA A 114 -10.69 6.07 -11.45
CA ALA A 114 -10.81 7.51 -11.16
C ALA A 114 -12.23 7.92 -10.69
N ASP A 115 -13.24 7.14 -11.09
CA ASP A 115 -14.61 7.23 -10.58
C ASP A 115 -14.95 5.88 -9.92
N PRO A 116 -14.73 5.75 -8.60
CA PRO A 116 -15.02 4.52 -7.87
C PRO A 116 -16.48 4.10 -8.02
N ILE A 117 -16.69 2.85 -8.41
CA ILE A 117 -18.02 2.25 -8.35
C ILE A 117 -18.35 1.91 -6.91
N VAL A 118 -19.64 1.88 -6.58
CA VAL A 118 -20.14 1.43 -5.28
C VAL A 118 -20.65 0.01 -5.41
N ASP A 119 -20.30 -0.85 -4.47
CA ASP A 119 -20.77 -2.23 -4.44
C ASP A 119 -22.25 -2.35 -3.99
N SER A 120 -22.75 -3.58 -3.86
CA SER A 120 -24.13 -3.84 -3.43
C SER A 120 -24.42 -3.46 -1.98
N GLU A 121 -23.39 -3.32 -1.13
CA GLU A 121 -23.49 -2.98 0.29
C GLU A 121 -23.25 -1.49 0.55
N GLY A 122 -22.95 -0.71 -0.50
CA GLY A 122 -22.74 0.72 -0.40
C GLY A 122 -21.31 1.13 -0.07
N LEU A 123 -20.32 0.25 -0.26
CA LEU A 123 -18.91 0.54 -0.08
C LEU A 123 -18.26 0.95 -1.42
N PRO A 124 -17.39 1.99 -1.43
CA PRO A 124 -16.66 2.37 -2.62
C PRO A 124 -15.58 1.32 -2.95
N MET A 125 -15.55 0.90 -4.22
CA MET A 125 -14.56 -0.02 -4.76
C MET A 125 -13.43 0.78 -5.40
N GLU A 126 -12.35 0.96 -4.66
CA GLU A 126 -11.24 1.82 -5.05
C GLU A 126 -9.90 1.33 -4.52
N ILE A 127 -8.83 1.70 -5.21
CA ILE A 127 -7.47 1.60 -4.69
C ILE A 127 -6.90 3.02 -4.62
N VAL A 128 -6.63 3.52 -3.42
CA VAL A 128 -6.06 4.85 -3.22
C VAL A 128 -4.54 4.85 -3.43
N TYR A 129 -4.04 5.92 -4.04
CA TYR A 129 -2.62 6.15 -4.26
C TYR A 129 -2.30 7.65 -4.29
N ARG A 130 -1.01 7.98 -4.34
CA ARG A 130 -0.51 9.36 -4.43
C ARG A 130 0.60 9.44 -5.47
N SER A 131 0.36 10.15 -6.57
CA SER A 131 1.40 10.45 -7.53
C SER A 131 2.34 11.55 -7.01
N LEU A 132 3.63 11.44 -7.36
CA LEU A 132 4.61 12.51 -7.15
C LEU A 132 4.57 13.59 -8.25
N SER A 133 3.57 13.57 -9.13
CA SER A 133 3.43 14.58 -10.19
C SER A 133 3.36 15.97 -9.56
N ALA A 134 4.31 16.80 -9.97
CA ALA A 134 4.53 18.14 -9.47
C ALA A 134 3.23 18.94 -9.51
N THR A 135 2.98 19.71 -8.46
CA THR A 135 2.15 20.90 -8.58
C THR A 135 2.74 21.75 -9.72
N GLU A 136 2.12 21.73 -10.89
CA GLU A 136 2.30 22.76 -11.92
C GLU A 136 1.55 24.03 -11.51
#